data_AF-A0A8D2IFG6-F1
#
_entry.id   AF-A0A8D2IFG6-F1
#
_cell.length_a   1.000
_cell.length_b   1.000
_cell.length_c   1.000
_cell.angle_alpha   90.00
_cell.angle_beta   90.00
_cell.angle_gamma   90.00
#
_symmetry.space_group_name_H-M   'P 1'
#
loop_
_entity.id
_entity.type
_entity.pdbx_description
1 polymer ?
#
loop_
_entity_poly.entity_id
_entity_poly.type
_entity_poly.pdbx_seq_one_letter_code
_entity_poly.pdbx_strand_id
1 'polypeptide(L)'
;MENKDLEAEIHPLKNEECKAIEGPAKCAEKEGGASRKSGRLSRWRTAAFFLSLFLCLLVVFAFSFIIPCPVRPISQRTWHRTYDNAATYTFLAVADVDKDRVQDVLFAFKAAAAGELNNAGQGFATPCAFVAAHSGTNGSTLWQRPVAKDLLWMDCSAEQEDSPACLLIGKPDFLAALDLETGQTLWQRAANFGANSTVLSPLLKVPDVSGDGVPDLLVFAAVGEEVSCFHSGKDGTQIGFSGSFRVPGRTGHLLQVTPAGAHYVLFRTGERGAFERRAAASWPKHPPLRDGSWPAGRPADSGDIHYLTKMPAKLGTNLLVARSSVLELVDGQHLAPTWMECQGLRPPQLRGTFSLQVMIVESRSGDIKWQVELSQGAWTPRPASLATTDHRSAFLFWGTYEGDTNGTVSREWRASCNPHLYLFHPSLPNVLLDMSSSTEPIAAFEGVLFERSRHACYVLLTGPRVGSAPGSIVLSKRKLKEDVVGSRVIWLSSLAPDTEQHVRERFLRMRYRSLR
;
A
#
# COMPACT_ATOMS: atom_id res chain seq x y z
N MET A 1 -7.18 -25.09 64.28
CA MET A 1 -8.06 -23.92 64.53
C MET A 1 -9.12 -23.91 63.47
N GLU A 2 -10.37 -23.65 63.84
CA GLU A 2 -11.52 -23.65 62.95
C GLU A 2 -12.00 -22.22 62.68
N ASN A 3 -12.44 -21.96 61.45
CA ASN A 3 -13.58 -21.11 61.08
C ASN A 3 -13.72 -21.28 59.55
N LYS A 4 -14.81 -21.83 59.02
CA LYS A 4 -16.24 -21.45 59.06
C LYS A 4 -16.63 -20.47 57.94
N ASP A 5 -17.53 -20.99 57.11
CA ASP A 5 -18.77 -20.40 56.62
C ASP A 5 -18.70 -19.08 55.84
N LEU A 6 -19.00 -19.17 54.54
CA LEU A 6 -19.99 -18.30 53.88
C LEU A 6 -20.41 -18.88 52.52
N GLU A 7 -21.60 -19.50 52.50
CA GLU A 7 -22.33 -19.79 51.26
C GLU A 7 -23.09 -18.55 50.77
N ALA A 8 -23.34 -18.47 49.47
CA ALA A 8 -24.32 -17.54 48.89
C ALA A 8 -24.87 -18.11 47.57
N GLU A 9 -26.03 -18.77 47.63
CA GLU A 9 -26.84 -19.05 46.44
C GLU A 9 -27.40 -17.75 45.86
N ILE A 10 -27.56 -17.68 44.53
CA ILE A 10 -28.49 -16.73 43.89
C ILE A 10 -29.29 -17.46 42.80
N HIS A 11 -30.48 -17.94 43.19
CA HIS A 11 -31.59 -18.15 42.25
C HIS A 11 -32.34 -16.82 42.04
N PRO A 12 -32.85 -16.56 40.82
CA PRO A 12 -34.26 -16.89 40.54
C PRO A 12 -34.47 -17.34 39.07
N LEU A 13 -35.66 -17.58 38.51
CA LEU A 13 -37.06 -17.50 38.97
C LEU A 13 -37.79 -18.84 38.77
N LYS A 14 -38.76 -19.12 39.63
CA LYS A 14 -39.79 -20.14 39.45
C LYS A 14 -41.14 -19.41 39.38
N ASN A 15 -41.93 -19.64 38.35
CA ASN A 15 -43.25 -19.00 38.23
C ASN A 15 -44.25 -19.72 39.13
N GLU A 16 -45.01 -18.97 39.93
CA GLU A 16 -46.15 -19.50 40.69
C GLU A 16 -47.45 -19.35 39.90
N GLU A 17 -48.36 -20.31 40.06
CA GLU A 17 -49.80 -20.04 39.97
C GLU A 17 -50.50 -20.71 41.16
N CYS A 18 -51.49 -20.02 41.70
CA CYS A 18 -52.06 -20.31 43.02
C CYS A 18 -52.99 -21.54 43.04
N LYS A 19 -53.03 -22.19 44.22
CA LYS A 19 -54.24 -22.83 44.73
C LYS A 19 -54.41 -22.55 46.21
N ALA A 20 -55.59 -22.05 46.58
CA ALA A 20 -56.11 -22.01 47.93
C ALA A 20 -57.63 -22.22 47.86
N ILE A 21 -58.25 -22.67 48.98
CA ILE A 21 -59.68 -22.98 49.16
C ILE A 21 -60.04 -24.33 48.46
N GLU A 22 -60.58 -25.36 49.14
CA GLU A 22 -61.12 -25.51 50.51
C GLU A 22 -61.10 -26.97 51.01
N GLY A 23 -61.36 -27.16 52.32
CA GLY A 23 -62.16 -28.30 52.82
C GLY A 23 -61.44 -29.63 53.19
N PRO A 24 -61.86 -30.32 54.27
CA PRO A 24 -61.36 -31.64 54.67
C PRO A 24 -62.30 -32.81 54.33
N ALA A 25 -61.75 -34.03 54.48
CA ALA A 25 -62.42 -35.30 54.79
C ALA A 25 -63.54 -35.85 53.85
N LYS A 26 -63.24 -37.00 53.23
CA LYS A 26 -64.22 -38.06 52.99
C LYS A 26 -64.17 -39.07 54.14
N CYS A 27 -65.31 -39.56 54.60
CA CYS A 27 -65.37 -40.88 55.24
C CYS A 27 -65.30 -42.01 54.19
N ALA A 28 -65.12 -43.24 54.67
CA ALA A 28 -64.92 -44.49 53.91
C ALA A 28 -65.97 -44.71 52.78
N GLU A 29 -65.71 -45.51 51.74
CA GLU A 29 -65.27 -46.91 51.82
C GLU A 29 -64.40 -47.46 50.66
N LYS A 30 -63.71 -48.56 51.03
CA LYS A 30 -63.26 -49.75 50.27
C LYS A 30 -62.40 -49.64 48.99
N GLU A 31 -61.18 -50.15 49.17
CA GLU A 31 -60.55 -51.24 48.40
C GLU A 31 -60.25 -51.07 46.89
N GLY A 32 -58.96 -50.82 46.61
CA GLY A 32 -58.09 -51.83 46.00
C GLY A 32 -58.37 -52.29 44.56
N GLY A 33 -57.59 -51.79 43.59
CA GLY A 33 -57.66 -52.29 42.21
C GLY A 33 -56.84 -51.56 41.15
N ALA A 34 -55.62 -51.12 41.46
CA ALA A 34 -54.82 -50.32 40.51
C ALA A 34 -54.36 -51.13 39.28
N SER A 35 -54.83 -50.79 38.08
CA SER A 35 -54.40 -51.40 36.81
C SER A 35 -53.89 -50.38 35.79
N ARG A 36 -52.56 -50.26 35.74
CA ARG A 36 -51.68 -49.82 34.62
C ARG A 36 -52.21 -48.81 33.59
N LYS A 37 -51.46 -47.69 33.45
CA LYS A 37 -51.01 -47.16 32.13
C LYS A 37 -49.80 -46.21 32.17
N SER A 38 -48.84 -46.43 33.08
CA SER A 38 -47.51 -45.82 32.94
C SER A 38 -46.76 -46.45 31.75
N GLY A 39 -46.09 -45.63 30.92
CA GLY A 39 -45.27 -46.11 29.79
C GLY A 39 -45.27 -45.22 28.53
N ARG A 40 -46.31 -44.40 28.31
CA ARG A 40 -46.44 -43.63 27.05
C ARG A 40 -45.56 -42.36 26.98
N LEU A 41 -45.20 -41.77 28.13
CA LEU A 41 -44.42 -40.52 28.21
C LEU A 41 -42.91 -40.69 27.98
N SER A 42 -42.36 -41.89 28.17
CA SER A 42 -40.92 -42.14 27.98
C SER A 42 -40.52 -42.02 26.51
N ARG A 43 -41.22 -42.74 25.61
CA ARG A 43 -40.84 -42.86 24.20
C ARG A 43 -40.80 -41.52 23.45
N TRP A 44 -41.66 -40.56 23.82
CA TRP A 44 -41.66 -39.23 23.18
C TRP A 44 -40.43 -38.40 23.55
N ARG A 45 -39.97 -38.48 24.81
CA ARG A 45 -38.71 -37.84 25.24
C ARG A 45 -37.50 -38.46 24.55
N THR A 46 -37.49 -39.79 24.43
CA THR A 46 -36.46 -40.53 23.66
C THR A 46 -36.45 -40.12 22.19
N ALA A 47 -37.62 -40.02 21.54
CA ALA A 47 -37.73 -39.58 20.15
C ALA A 47 -37.27 -38.13 19.95
N ALA A 48 -37.62 -37.21 20.86
CA ALA A 48 -37.16 -35.82 20.80
C ALA A 48 -35.63 -35.70 20.96
N PHE A 49 -35.02 -36.51 21.86
CA PHE A 49 -33.58 -36.57 22.00
C PHE A 49 -32.88 -37.06 20.72
N PHE A 50 -33.34 -38.18 20.14
CA PHE A 50 -32.77 -38.68 18.88
C PHE A 50 -33.00 -37.75 17.70
N LEU A 51 -34.14 -37.05 17.63
CA LEU A 51 -34.39 -36.02 16.61
C LEU A 51 -33.42 -34.83 16.76
N SER A 52 -33.19 -34.35 17.99
CA SER A 52 -32.22 -33.28 18.26
C SER A 52 -30.79 -33.69 17.91
N LEU A 53 -30.42 -34.94 18.20
CA LEU A 53 -29.11 -35.50 17.88
C LEU A 53 -28.95 -35.67 16.36
N PHE A 54 -29.97 -36.17 15.67
CA PHE A 54 -30.00 -36.29 14.22
C PHE A 54 -29.89 -34.93 13.52
N LEU A 55 -30.62 -33.91 13.99
CA LEU A 55 -30.52 -32.55 13.45
C LEU A 55 -29.11 -31.95 13.66
N CYS A 56 -28.50 -32.17 14.83
CA CYS A 56 -27.12 -31.75 15.10
C CYS A 56 -26.12 -32.43 14.15
N LEU A 57 -26.21 -33.76 13.98
CA LEU A 57 -25.37 -34.50 13.04
C LEU A 57 -25.61 -34.07 11.59
N LEU A 58 -26.85 -33.82 11.18
CA LEU A 58 -27.21 -33.35 9.84
C LEU A 58 -26.60 -31.98 9.56
N VAL A 59 -26.64 -31.06 10.52
CA VAL A 59 -25.98 -29.75 10.41
C VAL A 59 -24.46 -29.90 10.27
N VAL A 60 -23.81 -30.71 11.11
CA VAL A 60 -22.35 -30.97 11.00
C VAL A 60 -21.98 -31.61 9.66
N PHE A 61 -22.78 -32.57 9.19
CA PHE A 61 -22.59 -33.24 7.90
C PHE A 61 -22.82 -32.27 6.73
N ALA A 62 -23.80 -31.38 6.82
CA ALA A 62 -24.04 -30.34 5.82
C ALA A 62 -22.86 -29.37 5.71
N PHE A 63 -22.32 -28.90 6.84
CA PHE A 63 -21.12 -28.05 6.85
C PHE A 63 -19.82 -28.77 6.45
N SER A 64 -19.79 -30.11 6.49
CA SER A 64 -18.61 -30.90 6.13
C SER A 64 -18.62 -31.42 4.68
N PHE A 65 -19.80 -31.68 4.10
CA PHE A 65 -19.95 -32.37 2.81
C PHE A 65 -20.90 -31.68 1.81
N ILE A 66 -21.92 -30.94 2.26
CA ILE A 66 -22.92 -30.30 1.37
C ILE A 66 -22.51 -28.88 1.01
N ILE A 67 -21.89 -28.16 1.95
CA ILE A 67 -21.12 -26.95 1.66
C ILE A 67 -19.68 -27.42 1.38
N PRO A 68 -19.26 -27.56 0.11
CA PRO A 68 -17.85 -27.75 -0.16
C PRO A 68 -17.11 -26.52 0.37
N CYS A 69 -16.12 -26.73 1.23
CA CYS A 69 -15.07 -25.74 1.39
C CYS A 69 -14.54 -25.43 -0.02
N PRO A 70 -14.70 -24.21 -0.55
CA PRO A 70 -14.26 -23.92 -1.91
C PRO A 70 -12.77 -24.23 -1.98
N VAL A 71 -12.37 -25.01 -2.98
CA VAL A 71 -10.98 -25.46 -3.17
C VAL A 71 -10.17 -24.22 -3.53
N ARG A 72 -9.68 -23.52 -2.49
CA ARG A 72 -9.02 -22.23 -2.65
C ARG A 72 -7.74 -22.47 -3.45
N PRO A 73 -7.44 -21.64 -4.46
CA PRO A 73 -6.17 -21.73 -5.17
C PRO A 73 -5.04 -21.63 -4.13
N ILE A 74 -4.15 -22.62 -4.13
CA ILE A 74 -3.04 -22.66 -3.20
C ILE A 74 -2.03 -21.62 -3.67
N SER A 75 -2.13 -20.39 -3.11
CA SER A 75 -1.25 -19.28 -3.43
C SER A 75 0.20 -19.71 -3.26
N GLN A 76 0.90 -19.86 -4.38
CA GLN A 76 2.30 -20.21 -4.44
C GLN A 76 3.08 -19.15 -3.70
N ARG A 77 3.96 -19.61 -2.81
CA ARG A 77 4.69 -18.75 -1.87
C ARG A 77 5.68 -17.85 -2.59
N THR A 78 6.29 -18.41 -3.64
CA THR A 78 7.27 -17.78 -4.52
C THR A 78 6.97 -18.18 -5.96
N TRP A 79 6.99 -17.22 -6.88
CA TRP A 79 6.90 -17.44 -8.33
C TRP A 79 7.69 -16.35 -9.07
N HIS A 80 8.06 -16.59 -10.33
CA HIS A 80 8.65 -15.58 -11.21
C HIS A 80 8.11 -15.69 -12.64
N ARG A 81 8.19 -14.58 -13.38
CA ARG A 81 7.91 -14.46 -14.81
C ARG A 81 9.03 -13.66 -15.46
N THR A 82 9.48 -14.14 -16.62
CA THR A 82 10.57 -13.57 -17.40
C THR A 82 10.03 -13.06 -18.72
N TYR A 83 10.48 -11.88 -19.14
CA TYR A 83 10.15 -11.28 -20.42
C TYR A 83 11.44 -10.89 -21.14
N ASP A 84 11.74 -11.57 -22.23
CA ASP A 84 12.97 -11.36 -23.02
C ASP A 84 12.77 -10.31 -24.12
N ASN A 85 13.86 -9.65 -24.52
CA ASN A 85 13.87 -8.52 -25.45
C ASN A 85 12.93 -7.37 -25.05
N ALA A 86 12.80 -7.16 -23.73
CA ALA A 86 11.96 -6.14 -23.11
C ALA A 86 12.79 -5.15 -22.28
N ALA A 87 12.19 -4.02 -21.94
CA ALA A 87 12.71 -3.06 -20.97
C ALA A 87 11.55 -2.57 -20.08
N THR A 88 11.74 -2.53 -18.77
CA THR A 88 10.64 -2.26 -17.82
C THR A 88 10.48 -0.77 -17.53
N TYR A 89 9.24 -0.31 -17.32
CA TYR A 89 9.01 0.95 -16.62
C TYR A 89 9.15 0.73 -15.10
N THR A 90 9.12 1.81 -14.32
CA THR A 90 9.17 1.77 -12.85
C THR A 90 7.76 1.76 -12.22
N PHE A 91 6.73 1.41 -13.00
CA PHE A 91 5.35 1.30 -12.55
C PHE A 91 5.06 -0.13 -12.07
N LEU A 92 4.65 -0.24 -10.81
CA LEU A 92 4.23 -1.48 -10.15
C LEU A 92 3.02 -1.14 -9.28
N ALA A 93 1.94 -1.91 -9.42
CA ALA A 93 0.70 -1.77 -8.68
C ALA A 93 0.17 -3.15 -8.27
N VAL A 94 -0.70 -3.19 -7.26
CA VAL A 94 -1.20 -4.42 -6.65
C VAL A 94 -2.69 -4.26 -6.34
N ALA A 95 -3.52 -5.17 -6.85
CA ALA A 95 -4.99 -5.13 -6.73
C ALA A 95 -5.62 -6.53 -6.92
N ASP A 96 -6.84 -6.74 -6.45
CA ASP A 96 -7.65 -7.96 -6.63
C ASP A 96 -8.27 -7.96 -8.05
N VAL A 97 -7.61 -8.55 -9.04
CA VAL A 97 -7.98 -8.45 -10.48
C VAL A 97 -9.00 -9.53 -10.86
N ASP A 98 -8.77 -10.78 -10.45
CA ASP A 98 -9.67 -11.90 -10.76
C ASP A 98 -10.76 -12.16 -9.71
N LYS A 99 -10.77 -11.36 -8.64
CA LYS A 99 -11.72 -11.40 -7.50
C LYS A 99 -11.64 -12.66 -6.63
N ASP A 100 -10.56 -13.44 -6.69
CA ASP A 100 -10.35 -14.60 -5.80
C ASP A 100 -10.03 -14.23 -4.33
N ARG A 101 -9.79 -12.94 -4.04
CA ARG A 101 -9.41 -12.34 -2.74
C ARG A 101 -7.93 -12.48 -2.37
N VAL A 102 -7.09 -12.88 -3.32
CA VAL A 102 -5.66 -12.64 -3.34
C VAL A 102 -5.39 -11.29 -4.01
N GLN A 103 -4.23 -10.69 -3.82
CA GLN A 103 -3.82 -9.51 -4.57
C GLN A 103 -2.94 -9.92 -5.75
N ASP A 104 -3.27 -9.43 -6.93
CA ASP A 104 -2.57 -9.65 -8.19
C ASP A 104 -1.59 -8.51 -8.48
N VAL A 105 -0.66 -8.75 -9.39
CA VAL A 105 0.46 -7.84 -9.66
C VAL A 105 0.31 -7.23 -11.05
N LEU A 106 0.24 -5.90 -11.11
CA LEU A 106 0.17 -5.13 -12.35
C LEU A 106 1.47 -4.36 -12.55
N PHE A 107 2.04 -4.44 -13.75
CA PHE A 107 3.24 -3.69 -14.13
C PHE A 107 3.24 -3.32 -15.61
N ALA A 108 4.13 -2.41 -15.99
CA ALA A 108 4.29 -1.97 -17.36
C ALA A 108 5.72 -2.20 -17.88
N PHE A 109 5.82 -2.61 -19.15
CA PHE A 109 7.09 -2.81 -19.85
C PHE A 109 6.98 -2.42 -21.33
N LYS A 110 8.12 -2.36 -22.02
CA LYS A 110 8.23 -2.03 -23.45
C LYS A 110 8.91 -3.18 -24.17
N ALA A 111 8.31 -3.68 -25.25
CA ALA A 111 8.80 -4.85 -25.98
C ALA A 111 8.53 -4.74 -27.49
N ALA A 112 9.27 -5.52 -28.29
CA ALA A 112 9.02 -5.62 -29.73
C ALA A 112 7.80 -6.51 -30.05
N ALA A 113 7.67 -7.64 -29.35
CA ALA A 113 6.48 -8.49 -29.32
C ALA A 113 6.40 -9.16 -27.94
N ALA A 114 5.22 -9.10 -27.31
CA ALA A 114 5.04 -9.57 -25.93
C ALA A 114 4.35 -10.95 -25.89
N GLY A 115 5.03 -12.00 -26.36
CA GLY A 115 4.50 -13.37 -26.35
C GLY A 115 3.30 -13.58 -27.30
N GLU A 116 2.38 -14.46 -26.93
CA GLU A 116 1.36 -15.05 -27.82
C GLU A 116 0.27 -14.08 -28.31
N LEU A 117 0.12 -12.89 -27.71
CA LEU A 117 -0.82 -11.87 -28.18
C LEU A 117 -0.19 -11.00 -29.27
N ASN A 118 -0.52 -11.34 -30.53
CA ASN A 118 -0.09 -10.58 -31.71
C ASN A 118 -0.42 -9.08 -31.62
N ASN A 119 0.58 -8.24 -31.90
CA ASN A 119 0.51 -6.77 -31.85
C ASN A 119 -0.55 -6.11 -32.78
N ALA A 120 -1.19 -6.89 -33.66
CA ALA A 120 -1.98 -6.40 -34.78
C ALA A 120 -3.28 -5.65 -34.39
N GLY A 121 -3.79 -5.83 -33.16
CA GLY A 121 -5.11 -5.33 -32.76
C GLY A 121 -5.26 -3.81 -32.58
N GLN A 122 -4.16 -3.06 -32.42
CA GLN A 122 -4.20 -1.61 -32.15
C GLN A 122 -3.21 -0.77 -33.00
N GLY A 123 -2.46 -1.38 -33.92
CA GLY A 123 -1.67 -0.65 -34.92
C GLY A 123 -0.47 0.17 -34.41
N PHE A 124 -0.07 0.04 -33.14
CA PHE A 124 1.12 0.72 -32.63
C PHE A 124 2.41 0.18 -33.29
N ALA A 125 3.30 1.10 -33.69
CA ALA A 125 4.62 0.75 -34.19
C ALA A 125 5.49 0.13 -33.08
N THR A 126 6.10 -1.02 -33.37
CA THR A 126 6.98 -1.76 -32.46
C THR A 126 8.38 -1.11 -32.35
N PRO A 127 9.03 -1.10 -31.17
CA PRO A 127 8.55 -1.61 -29.88
C PRO A 127 7.57 -0.64 -29.20
N CYS A 128 6.54 -1.20 -28.59
CA CYS A 128 5.46 -0.48 -27.92
C CYS A 128 5.39 -0.81 -26.42
N ALA A 129 4.64 0.00 -25.67
CA ALA A 129 4.41 -0.19 -24.25
C ALA A 129 3.23 -1.14 -24.02
N PHE A 130 3.40 -2.06 -23.08
CA PHE A 130 2.41 -3.02 -22.60
C PHE A 130 2.15 -2.81 -21.11
N VAL A 131 0.92 -3.11 -20.69
CA VAL A 131 0.57 -3.35 -19.29
C VAL A 131 0.11 -4.81 -19.17
N ALA A 132 0.53 -5.48 -18.08
CA ALA A 132 0.14 -6.85 -17.78
C ALA A 132 -0.31 -6.99 -16.32
N ALA A 133 -1.32 -7.82 -16.10
CA ALA A 133 -1.74 -8.28 -14.79
C ALA A 133 -1.40 -9.77 -14.62
N HIS A 134 -0.79 -10.13 -13.49
CA HIS A 134 -0.40 -11.50 -13.15
C HIS A 134 -1.04 -11.95 -11.85
N SER A 135 -1.69 -13.10 -11.86
CA SER A 135 -2.36 -13.64 -10.68
C SER A 135 -1.36 -13.80 -9.53
N GLY A 136 -1.68 -13.22 -8.38
CA GLY A 136 -0.89 -13.32 -7.17
C GLY A 136 -0.74 -14.77 -6.71
N THR A 137 -1.65 -15.66 -7.11
CA THR A 137 -1.61 -17.08 -6.78
C THR A 137 -0.41 -17.82 -7.39
N ASN A 138 -0.04 -17.57 -8.65
CA ASN A 138 0.89 -18.42 -9.42
C ASN A 138 1.66 -17.67 -10.53
N GLY A 139 1.49 -16.35 -10.62
CA GLY A 139 2.08 -15.49 -11.64
C GLY A 139 1.50 -15.66 -13.04
N SER A 140 0.43 -16.45 -13.27
CA SER A 140 -0.16 -16.59 -14.61
C SER A 140 -0.71 -15.24 -15.08
N THR A 141 -0.43 -14.89 -16.32
CA THR A 141 -0.97 -13.67 -16.95
C THR A 141 -2.50 -13.76 -16.99
N LEU A 142 -3.18 -12.84 -16.30
CA LEU A 142 -4.63 -12.70 -16.33
C LEU A 142 -5.06 -11.98 -17.60
N TRP A 143 -4.39 -10.85 -17.88
CA TRP A 143 -4.47 -10.13 -19.14
C TRP A 143 -3.16 -9.40 -19.43
N GLN A 144 -2.95 -9.11 -20.71
CA GLN A 144 -1.85 -8.27 -21.19
C GLN A 144 -2.33 -7.48 -22.40
N ARG A 145 -2.02 -6.18 -22.45
CA ARG A 145 -2.49 -5.28 -23.51
C ARG A 145 -1.36 -4.35 -23.96
N PRO A 146 -1.18 -4.10 -25.27
CA PRO A 146 -0.47 -2.90 -25.70
C PRO A 146 -1.29 -1.67 -25.30
N VAL A 147 -0.62 -0.54 -25.00
CA VAL A 147 -1.30 0.69 -24.51
C VAL A 147 -0.78 1.97 -25.15
N ALA A 148 0.47 2.00 -25.62
CA ALA A 148 1.10 3.21 -26.16
C ALA A 148 2.31 2.87 -27.04
N LYS A 149 2.83 3.85 -27.79
CA LYS A 149 4.20 3.78 -28.32
C LYS A 149 5.23 3.99 -27.19
N ASP A 150 4.91 4.85 -26.23
CA ASP A 150 5.69 5.06 -25.00
C ASP A 150 4.75 5.42 -23.85
N LEU A 151 5.01 4.90 -22.64
CA LEU A 151 4.22 5.21 -21.45
C LEU A 151 4.98 6.21 -20.58
N LEU A 152 4.35 7.34 -20.27
CA LEU A 152 4.95 8.42 -19.47
C LEU A 152 4.57 8.31 -17.98
N TRP A 153 3.33 7.87 -17.70
CA TRP A 153 2.80 7.74 -16.35
C TRP A 153 1.65 6.72 -16.30
N MET A 154 1.51 6.05 -15.16
CA MET A 154 0.47 5.06 -14.88
C MET A 154 0.14 5.04 -13.38
N ASP A 155 -1.14 4.96 -13.03
CA ASP A 155 -1.64 4.79 -11.67
C ASP A 155 -2.92 3.94 -11.68
N CYS A 156 -2.91 2.83 -10.93
CA CYS A 156 -4.03 1.89 -10.78
C CYS A 156 -4.78 2.05 -9.45
N SER A 157 -4.65 3.21 -8.79
CA SER A 157 -5.47 3.61 -7.63
C SER A 157 -6.74 4.38 -8.04
N ALA A 158 -7.13 4.37 -9.31
CA ALA A 158 -8.30 5.07 -9.80
C ALA A 158 -9.57 4.20 -9.70
N GLU A 159 -10.70 4.87 -9.56
CA GLU A 159 -12.03 4.27 -9.56
C GLU A 159 -12.85 5.03 -10.61
N GLN A 160 -13.57 4.30 -11.45
CA GLN A 160 -14.34 4.79 -12.59
C GLN A 160 -15.73 4.15 -12.50
N GLU A 161 -16.76 4.94 -12.18
CA GLU A 161 -18.14 4.46 -11.99
C GLU A 161 -18.19 3.22 -11.06
N ASP A 162 -17.65 3.39 -9.84
CA ASP A 162 -17.46 2.39 -8.78
C ASP A 162 -16.65 1.12 -9.15
N SER A 163 -16.00 1.11 -10.32
CA SER A 163 -15.15 0.02 -10.81
C SER A 163 -13.66 0.38 -10.77
N PRO A 164 -12.74 -0.55 -10.42
CA PRO A 164 -11.31 -0.25 -10.33
C PRO A 164 -10.68 -0.01 -11.71
N ALA A 165 -9.82 1.01 -11.83
CA ALA A 165 -9.26 1.44 -13.10
C ALA A 165 -7.77 1.86 -13.01
N CYS A 166 -7.07 1.75 -14.15
CA CYS A 166 -5.72 2.28 -14.34
C CYS A 166 -5.75 3.50 -15.27
N LEU A 167 -5.38 4.67 -14.74
CA LEU A 167 -5.17 5.87 -15.55
C LEU A 167 -3.77 5.85 -16.19
N LEU A 168 -3.70 6.16 -17.48
CA LEU A 168 -2.48 6.14 -18.29
C LEU A 168 -2.26 7.47 -19.02
N ILE A 169 -1.01 7.90 -19.11
CA ILE A 169 -0.55 8.97 -20.01
C ILE A 169 0.62 8.44 -20.85
N GLY A 170 0.56 8.63 -22.16
CA GLY A 170 1.56 8.10 -23.09
C GLY A 170 1.88 9.03 -24.28
N LYS A 171 2.77 8.55 -25.16
CA LYS A 171 3.08 9.13 -26.47
C LYS A 171 2.51 8.25 -27.61
N PRO A 172 1.98 8.83 -28.71
CA PRO A 172 1.68 10.26 -28.91
C PRO A 172 0.68 10.76 -27.85
N ASP A 173 0.70 12.04 -27.53
CA ASP A 173 0.04 12.61 -26.35
C ASP A 173 -1.43 12.14 -26.20
N PHE A 174 -1.68 11.32 -25.17
CA PHE A 174 -3.02 10.85 -24.82
C PHE A 174 -3.20 10.75 -23.30
N LEU A 175 -4.46 10.76 -22.88
CA LEU A 175 -4.93 10.35 -21.55
C LEU A 175 -5.95 9.22 -21.75
N ALA A 176 -5.87 8.16 -20.95
CA ALA A 176 -6.80 7.03 -21.02
C ALA A 176 -7.07 6.41 -19.65
N ALA A 177 -8.22 5.74 -19.52
CA ALA A 177 -8.50 4.79 -18.45
C ALA A 177 -8.59 3.37 -19.03
N LEU A 178 -7.92 2.41 -18.37
CA LEU A 178 -8.15 0.98 -18.55
C LEU A 178 -9.00 0.43 -17.41
N ASP A 179 -9.89 -0.48 -17.74
CA ASP A 179 -10.53 -1.39 -16.80
C ASP A 179 -9.46 -2.33 -16.17
N LEU A 180 -9.42 -2.38 -14.84
CA LEU A 180 -8.38 -3.14 -14.13
C LEU A 180 -8.58 -4.66 -14.25
N GLU A 181 -9.81 -5.12 -14.46
CA GLU A 181 -10.19 -6.55 -14.48
C GLU A 181 -9.89 -7.24 -15.82
N THR A 182 -10.09 -6.55 -16.95
CA THR A 182 -9.94 -7.08 -18.31
C THR A 182 -8.84 -6.41 -19.14
N GLY A 183 -8.27 -5.31 -18.62
CA GLY A 183 -7.31 -4.44 -19.31
C GLY A 183 -7.90 -3.63 -20.47
N GLN A 184 -9.21 -3.67 -20.70
CA GLN A 184 -9.82 -2.97 -21.84
C GLN A 184 -9.85 -1.46 -21.63
N THR A 185 -9.67 -0.70 -22.72
CA THR A 185 -9.77 0.76 -22.69
C THR A 185 -11.21 1.19 -22.43
N LEU A 186 -11.48 1.77 -21.26
CA LEU A 186 -12.80 2.34 -20.91
C LEU A 186 -13.03 3.63 -21.68
N TRP A 187 -12.03 4.50 -21.69
CA TRP A 187 -11.98 5.70 -22.52
C TRP A 187 -10.54 6.07 -22.86
N GLN A 188 -10.36 6.73 -24.01
CA GLN A 188 -9.08 7.31 -24.44
C GLN A 188 -9.36 8.62 -25.18
N ARG A 189 -8.61 9.66 -24.83
CA ARG A 189 -8.65 10.97 -25.47
C ARG A 189 -7.25 11.34 -25.95
N ALA A 190 -7.15 11.86 -27.16
CA ALA A 190 -5.96 12.59 -27.57
C ALA A 190 -5.80 13.82 -26.66
N ALA A 191 -4.62 13.97 -26.08
CA ALA A 191 -4.25 15.14 -25.30
C ALA A 191 -3.32 16.02 -26.15
N ASN A 192 -3.19 17.29 -25.76
CA ASN A 192 -2.17 18.15 -26.34
C ASN A 192 -1.39 18.79 -25.18
N PHE A 193 -0.33 18.13 -24.75
CA PHE A 193 0.58 18.68 -23.76
C PHE A 193 1.65 19.60 -24.40
N GLY A 194 1.63 19.73 -25.74
CA GLY A 194 2.55 20.52 -26.56
C GLY A 194 3.72 19.70 -27.13
N ALA A 195 4.37 20.22 -28.18
CA ALA A 195 5.50 19.55 -28.82
C ALA A 195 6.71 19.46 -27.86
N ASN A 196 7.37 18.30 -27.81
CA ASN A 196 8.46 17.98 -26.88
C ASN A 196 8.10 18.13 -25.38
N SER A 197 6.81 18.00 -25.05
CA SER A 197 6.30 18.04 -23.68
C SER A 197 6.85 16.91 -22.79
N THR A 198 7.33 17.29 -21.60
CA THR A 198 7.58 16.37 -20.49
C THR A 198 6.44 16.48 -19.48
N VAL A 199 5.74 15.37 -19.21
CA VAL A 199 4.64 15.34 -18.23
C VAL A 199 5.25 15.22 -16.84
N LEU A 200 4.87 16.12 -15.94
CA LEU A 200 5.37 16.16 -14.57
C LEU A 200 4.53 15.24 -13.68
N SER A 201 5.19 14.45 -12.84
CA SER A 201 4.52 13.57 -11.87
C SER A 201 4.52 14.20 -10.45
N PRO A 202 3.58 13.81 -9.56
CA PRO A 202 2.43 12.91 -9.77
C PRO A 202 1.36 13.53 -10.69
N LEU A 203 0.29 12.81 -11.01
CA LEU A 203 -0.97 13.44 -11.43
C LEU A 203 -1.73 13.88 -10.18
N LEU A 204 -2.43 15.02 -10.22
CA LEU A 204 -3.32 15.42 -9.12
C LEU A 204 -4.77 15.06 -9.43
N LYS A 205 -5.34 14.13 -8.66
CA LYS A 205 -6.80 14.05 -8.50
C LYS A 205 -7.26 15.31 -7.75
N VAL A 206 -8.21 16.05 -8.32
CA VAL A 206 -8.84 17.24 -7.76
C VAL A 206 -10.34 16.94 -7.53
N PRO A 207 -11.11 17.80 -6.81
CA PRO A 207 -12.57 17.69 -6.80
C PRO A 207 -13.16 17.75 -8.21
N ASP A 208 -14.40 17.32 -8.37
CA ASP A 208 -15.18 17.57 -9.58
C ASP A 208 -15.25 19.08 -9.86
N VAL A 209 -14.74 19.49 -11.02
CA VAL A 209 -14.79 20.84 -11.61
C VAL A 209 -15.64 20.83 -12.90
N SER A 210 -15.88 19.66 -13.48
CA SER A 210 -16.75 19.44 -14.62
C SER A 210 -18.25 19.63 -14.27
N GLY A 211 -18.66 19.18 -13.09
CA GLY A 211 -20.04 19.04 -12.63
C GLY A 211 -20.68 17.67 -12.97
N ASP A 212 -19.90 16.63 -13.26
CA ASP A 212 -20.38 15.31 -13.69
C ASP A 212 -20.46 14.22 -12.58
N GLY A 213 -20.00 14.57 -11.37
CA GLY A 213 -19.98 13.72 -10.18
C GLY A 213 -18.66 12.97 -9.91
N VAL A 214 -17.70 13.00 -10.85
CA VAL A 214 -16.42 12.27 -10.73
C VAL A 214 -15.27 13.24 -10.37
N PRO A 215 -14.33 12.87 -9.48
CA PRO A 215 -13.15 13.69 -9.19
C PRO A 215 -12.25 13.88 -10.42
N ASP A 216 -11.97 15.13 -10.78
CA ASP A 216 -11.24 15.48 -11.99
C ASP A 216 -9.72 15.33 -11.88
N LEU A 217 -9.04 15.46 -13.02
CA LEU A 217 -7.60 15.22 -13.16
C LEU A 217 -6.90 16.52 -13.59
N LEU A 218 -5.91 16.96 -12.80
CA LEU A 218 -5.05 18.09 -13.12
C LEU A 218 -3.65 17.57 -13.52
N VAL A 219 -3.31 17.80 -14.79
CA VAL A 219 -2.04 17.38 -15.41
C VAL A 219 -1.14 18.59 -15.63
N PHE A 220 0.15 18.45 -15.34
CA PHE A 220 1.18 19.45 -15.59
C PHE A 220 2.17 18.93 -16.63
N ALA A 221 2.57 19.78 -17.58
CA ALA A 221 3.57 19.44 -18.59
C ALA A 221 4.49 20.64 -18.89
N ALA A 222 5.77 20.40 -19.16
CA ALA A 222 6.74 21.45 -19.46
C ALA A 222 7.11 21.46 -20.97
N VAL A 223 6.94 22.64 -21.60
CA VAL A 223 7.23 22.96 -23.02
C VAL A 223 7.93 24.32 -23.07
N GLY A 224 9.09 24.43 -22.41
CA GLY A 224 9.83 25.68 -22.22
C GLY A 224 9.20 26.60 -21.17
N GLU A 225 7.90 26.85 -21.27
CA GLU A 225 7.04 27.22 -20.13
C GLU A 225 6.28 25.99 -19.63
N GLU A 226 5.87 25.98 -18.37
CA GLU A 226 5.02 24.92 -17.84
C GLU A 226 3.54 25.23 -18.11
N VAL A 227 2.77 24.22 -18.49
CA VAL A 227 1.36 24.25 -18.86
C VAL A 227 0.57 23.35 -17.90
N SER A 228 -0.66 23.75 -17.59
CA SER A 228 -1.58 22.94 -16.77
C SER A 228 -2.95 22.82 -17.40
N CYS A 229 -3.44 21.58 -17.47
CA CYS A 229 -4.71 21.22 -18.11
C CYS A 229 -5.59 20.45 -17.13
N PHE A 230 -6.86 20.84 -17.04
CA PHE A 230 -7.90 20.08 -16.37
C PHE A 230 -8.54 19.11 -17.35
N HIS A 231 -8.66 17.85 -16.95
CA HIS A 231 -9.32 16.78 -17.68
C HIS A 231 -10.42 16.17 -16.81
N SER A 232 -11.57 15.82 -17.41
CA SER A 232 -12.61 15.07 -16.71
C SER A 232 -12.05 13.74 -16.22
N GLY A 233 -12.29 13.42 -14.94
CA GLY A 233 -11.99 12.10 -14.40
C GLY A 233 -12.81 10.99 -15.07
N LYS A 234 -14.01 11.34 -15.57
CA LYS A 234 -15.00 10.42 -16.11
C LYS A 234 -14.72 9.97 -17.54
N ASP A 235 -14.20 10.85 -18.39
CA ASP A 235 -14.02 10.56 -19.83
C ASP A 235 -12.76 11.16 -20.47
N GLY A 236 -11.90 11.82 -19.67
CA GLY A 236 -10.66 12.43 -20.11
C GLY A 236 -10.78 13.74 -20.89
N THR A 237 -11.99 14.25 -21.16
CA THR A 237 -12.17 15.49 -21.93
C THR A 237 -11.51 16.69 -21.24
N GLN A 238 -10.86 17.56 -22.02
CA GLN A 238 -10.20 18.73 -21.47
C GLN A 238 -11.25 19.78 -21.06
N ILE A 239 -11.43 19.98 -19.75
CA ILE A 239 -12.36 20.96 -19.16
C ILE A 239 -11.82 22.39 -19.34
N GLY A 240 -10.50 22.56 -19.28
CA GLY A 240 -9.88 23.87 -19.44
C GLY A 240 -8.35 23.87 -19.34
N PHE A 241 -7.78 25.04 -19.65
CA PHE A 241 -6.36 25.36 -19.56
C PHE A 241 -6.17 26.41 -18.47
N SER A 242 -5.34 26.13 -17.46
CA SER A 242 -5.18 26.98 -16.27
C SER A 242 -3.95 27.92 -16.35
N GLY A 243 -3.61 28.34 -17.58
CA GLY A 243 -2.49 29.22 -17.87
C GLY A 243 -1.17 28.48 -18.06
N SER A 244 -0.21 29.18 -18.67
CA SER A 244 1.21 28.84 -18.50
C SER A 244 1.76 29.47 -17.22
N PHE A 245 2.86 28.91 -16.72
CA PHE A 245 3.56 29.40 -15.54
C PHE A 245 5.05 29.08 -15.69
N ARG A 246 5.90 29.99 -15.20
CA ARG A 246 7.34 29.79 -15.10
C ARG A 246 7.68 29.65 -13.63
N VAL A 247 7.97 28.43 -13.18
CA VAL A 247 8.46 28.19 -11.82
C VAL A 247 9.89 27.68 -11.93
N PRO A 248 10.89 28.56 -11.85
CA PRO A 248 12.28 28.19 -12.08
C PRO A 248 12.72 27.11 -11.08
N GLY A 249 13.33 26.05 -11.61
CA GLY A 249 13.78 24.91 -10.80
C GLY A 249 12.67 24.13 -10.10
N ARG A 250 11.41 24.12 -10.58
CA ARG A 250 10.35 23.27 -10.00
C ARG A 250 10.76 21.78 -10.06
N THR A 251 10.78 21.12 -8.91
CA THR A 251 11.24 19.70 -8.75
C THR A 251 10.17 18.76 -8.19
N GLY A 252 8.93 19.23 -8.02
CA GLY A 252 7.81 18.42 -7.53
C GLY A 252 6.60 19.27 -7.15
N HIS A 253 5.45 18.63 -6.96
CA HIS A 253 4.19 19.31 -6.71
C HIS A 253 3.18 18.46 -5.90
N LEU A 254 2.27 19.10 -5.15
CA LEU A 254 1.15 18.42 -4.46
C LEU A 254 -0.10 19.31 -4.34
N LEU A 255 -1.26 18.68 -4.17
CA LEU A 255 -2.53 19.32 -3.78
C LEU A 255 -2.62 19.38 -2.24
N GLN A 256 -2.80 20.55 -1.65
CA GLN A 256 -3.12 20.74 -0.23
C GLN A 256 -4.56 21.25 -0.09
N VAL A 257 -5.26 20.76 0.95
CA VAL A 257 -6.65 21.16 1.26
C VAL A 257 -6.70 21.67 2.69
N THR A 258 -7.27 22.85 2.88
CA THR A 258 -7.32 23.55 4.18
C THR A 258 -8.38 22.95 5.10
N PRO A 259 -8.33 23.21 6.43
CA PRO A 259 -9.45 22.90 7.32
C PRO A 259 -10.77 23.53 6.87
N ALA A 260 -10.72 24.70 6.22
CA ALA A 260 -11.86 25.40 5.63
C ALA A 260 -12.27 24.88 4.23
N GLY A 261 -11.72 23.74 3.76
CA GLY A 261 -12.06 23.15 2.46
C GLY A 261 -11.51 23.89 1.23
N ALA A 262 -10.65 24.90 1.43
CA ALA A 262 -10.00 25.59 0.32
C ALA A 262 -8.90 24.73 -0.31
N HIS A 263 -8.68 24.87 -1.61
CA HIS A 263 -7.75 24.03 -2.37
C HIS A 263 -6.57 24.85 -2.91
N TYR A 264 -5.36 24.30 -2.76
CA TYR A 264 -4.11 24.93 -3.14
C TYR A 264 -3.16 23.92 -3.79
N VAL A 265 -2.46 24.32 -4.84
CA VAL A 265 -1.32 23.55 -5.36
C VAL A 265 -0.03 24.16 -4.80
N LEU A 266 0.80 23.32 -4.17
CA LEU A 266 2.12 23.68 -3.67
C LEU A 266 3.20 23.19 -4.64
N PHE A 267 4.17 24.04 -4.95
CA PHE A 267 5.34 23.75 -5.77
C PHE A 267 6.61 23.69 -4.94
N ARG A 268 7.43 22.67 -5.20
CA ARG A 268 8.78 22.52 -4.63
C ARG A 268 9.79 23.20 -5.56
N THR A 269 10.37 24.33 -5.17
CA THR A 269 11.47 24.96 -5.93
C THR A 269 12.82 24.39 -5.50
N GLY A 270 13.72 24.15 -6.46
CA GLY A 270 15.12 23.85 -6.21
C GLY A 270 15.84 25.09 -5.71
N GLU A 271 15.68 26.22 -6.39
CA GLU A 271 16.19 27.50 -5.87
C GLU A 271 15.51 27.85 -4.54
N ARG A 272 16.33 27.87 -3.47
CA ARG A 272 15.98 28.23 -2.07
C ARG A 272 15.01 27.29 -1.35
N GLY A 273 14.61 26.16 -1.92
CA GLY A 273 13.76 25.17 -1.23
C GLY A 273 12.41 25.74 -0.76
N ALA A 274 11.82 26.69 -1.49
CA ALA A 274 10.59 27.36 -1.09
C ALA A 274 9.34 26.60 -1.57
N PHE A 275 8.20 26.91 -0.94
CA PHE A 275 6.88 26.57 -1.48
C PHE A 275 6.29 27.77 -2.23
N GLU A 276 6.15 27.69 -3.56
CA GLU A 276 5.21 28.57 -4.27
C GLU A 276 3.81 27.96 -4.14
N ARG A 277 2.84 28.77 -3.70
CA ARG A 277 1.44 28.37 -3.51
C ARG A 277 0.56 29.10 -4.52
N ARG A 278 -0.23 28.34 -5.29
CA ARG A 278 -1.35 28.91 -6.07
C ARG A 278 -2.68 28.41 -5.52
N ALA A 279 -3.63 29.33 -5.37
CA ALA A 279 -5.00 29.02 -4.99
C ALA A 279 -5.77 28.40 -6.16
N ALA A 280 -6.81 27.62 -5.86
CA ALA A 280 -7.85 27.18 -6.80
C ALA A 280 -8.66 28.31 -7.48
N ALA A 281 -8.22 29.58 -7.40
CA ALA A 281 -8.87 30.73 -8.02
C ALA A 281 -8.82 30.74 -9.56
N SER A 282 -8.09 29.81 -10.18
CA SER A 282 -8.06 29.58 -11.63
C SER A 282 -8.83 28.33 -12.08
N TRP A 283 -9.60 27.69 -11.19
CA TRP A 283 -10.37 26.49 -11.54
C TRP A 283 -11.62 26.87 -12.36
N PRO A 284 -11.85 26.24 -13.54
CA PRO A 284 -12.85 26.71 -14.53
C PRO A 284 -14.28 27.01 -14.07
N LYS A 285 -14.80 26.38 -12.99
CA LYS A 285 -16.21 26.53 -12.58
C LYS A 285 -16.47 26.76 -11.09
N HIS A 286 -15.49 26.52 -10.22
CA HIS A 286 -15.70 26.60 -8.76
C HIS A 286 -15.01 27.83 -8.18
N PRO A 287 -15.75 28.82 -7.62
CA PRO A 287 -15.12 29.87 -6.85
C PRO A 287 -14.45 29.22 -5.63
N PRO A 288 -13.16 29.43 -5.38
CA PRO A 288 -12.52 28.84 -4.21
C PRO A 288 -13.13 29.42 -2.95
N LEU A 289 -13.28 28.58 -1.92
CA LEU A 289 -13.27 29.06 -0.54
C LEU A 289 -12.00 29.90 -0.36
N ARG A 290 -12.14 31.22 -0.32
CA ARG A 290 -11.01 32.13 -0.10
C ARG A 290 -10.70 32.16 1.38
N ASP A 291 -9.91 31.19 1.82
CA ASP A 291 -9.30 31.20 3.14
C ASP A 291 -8.25 32.32 3.22
N GLY A 292 -8.73 33.52 3.58
CA GLY A 292 -7.91 34.71 3.78
C GLY A 292 -6.95 34.62 4.97
N SER A 293 -7.09 33.60 5.83
CA SER A 293 -6.15 33.34 6.93
C SER A 293 -4.88 32.62 6.46
N TRP A 294 -4.93 31.93 5.31
CA TRP A 294 -3.82 31.09 4.87
C TRP A 294 -2.62 31.91 4.40
N PRO A 295 -1.48 31.86 5.10
CA PRO A 295 -0.43 32.86 4.98
C PRO A 295 0.25 32.85 3.61
N ALA A 296 0.57 34.05 3.10
CA ALA A 296 1.47 34.24 1.96
C ALA A 296 2.94 34.02 2.36
N GLY A 297 3.20 32.99 3.16
CA GLY A 297 4.50 32.68 3.76
C GLY A 297 5.39 31.89 2.81
N ARG A 298 6.65 32.31 2.71
CA ARG A 298 7.74 31.42 2.32
C ARG A 298 8.12 30.57 3.54
N PRO A 299 8.43 29.27 3.38
CA PRO A 299 9.17 28.53 4.41
C PRO A 299 10.52 29.19 4.70
N ALA A 300 11.15 28.83 5.82
CA ALA A 300 12.47 29.32 6.18
C ALA A 300 13.53 28.98 5.11
N ASP A 301 14.48 29.89 4.88
CA ASP A 301 15.61 29.72 3.95
C ASP A 301 16.62 28.65 4.47
N SER A 302 16.24 27.37 4.38
CA SER A 302 16.97 26.22 4.96
C SER A 302 17.35 25.15 3.92
N GLY A 303 17.56 25.58 2.67
CA GLY A 303 18.07 24.72 1.59
C GLY A 303 17.03 23.80 0.96
N ASP A 304 17.50 23.06 -0.05
CA ASP A 304 16.70 22.30 -1.00
C ASP A 304 15.87 21.20 -0.33
N ILE A 305 14.59 21.13 -0.70
CA ILE A 305 13.70 20.06 -0.23
C ILE A 305 13.97 18.80 -1.06
N HIS A 306 14.42 17.73 -0.41
CA HIS A 306 14.66 16.43 -1.04
C HIS A 306 13.45 15.50 -0.96
N TYR A 307 12.72 15.49 0.17
CA TYR A 307 11.52 14.70 0.38
C TYR A 307 10.38 15.53 0.95
N LEU A 308 9.15 15.21 0.55
CA LEU A 308 7.93 15.91 0.95
C LEU A 308 6.78 14.91 0.96
N THR A 309 6.08 14.78 2.08
CA THR A 309 4.87 13.94 2.18
C THR A 309 3.83 14.57 3.10
N LYS A 310 2.56 14.16 2.93
CA LYS A 310 1.49 14.47 3.89
C LYS A 310 1.51 13.48 5.03
N MET A 311 1.33 13.95 6.25
CA MET A 311 1.03 13.07 7.38
C MET A 311 -0.41 12.55 7.27
N PRO A 312 -0.68 11.25 7.51
CA PRO A 312 -2.01 10.66 7.38
C PRO A 312 -2.94 11.14 8.51
N ALA A 313 -3.71 12.19 8.23
CA ALA A 313 -4.68 12.81 9.14
C ALA A 313 -5.86 13.40 8.36
N LYS A 314 -6.75 14.15 9.04
CA LYS A 314 -7.90 14.87 8.43
C LYS A 314 -7.46 16.14 7.68
N LEU A 315 -8.41 16.80 7.02
CA LEU A 315 -8.26 18.10 6.33
C LEU A 315 -7.37 19.08 7.10
N GLY A 316 -6.47 19.78 6.39
CA GLY A 316 -5.37 20.53 7.01
C GLY A 316 -4.19 19.67 7.46
N THR A 317 -3.93 18.53 6.79
CA THR A 317 -2.81 17.63 7.11
C THR A 317 -1.46 18.34 7.15
N ASN A 318 -0.71 18.19 8.25
CA ASN A 318 0.68 18.64 8.35
C ASN A 318 1.56 17.92 7.30
N LEU A 319 2.61 18.62 6.87
CA LEU A 319 3.53 18.17 5.82
C LEU A 319 4.88 17.83 6.46
N LEU A 320 5.37 16.61 6.26
CA LEU A 320 6.73 16.25 6.65
C LEU A 320 7.67 16.59 5.50
N VAL A 321 8.65 17.45 5.77
CA VAL A 321 9.57 18.02 4.78
C VAL A 321 11.00 17.69 5.19
N ALA A 322 11.73 16.98 4.34
CA ALA A 322 13.17 16.75 4.53
C ALA A 322 13.97 17.60 3.54
N ARG A 323 14.83 18.46 4.09
CA ARG A 323 15.76 19.34 3.39
C ARG A 323 17.17 18.77 3.41
N SER A 324 18.11 19.43 2.76
CA SER A 324 19.54 19.03 2.72
C SER A 324 20.22 18.87 4.08
N SER A 325 19.70 19.49 5.15
CA SER A 325 20.27 19.41 6.50
C SER A 325 19.25 19.49 7.64
N VAL A 326 17.95 19.43 7.33
CA VAL A 326 16.86 19.67 8.29
C VAL A 326 15.65 18.79 7.98
N LEU A 327 15.03 18.21 9.01
CA LEU A 327 13.72 17.58 8.93
C LEU A 327 12.73 18.47 9.70
N GLU A 328 11.65 18.90 9.06
CA GLU A 328 10.62 19.72 9.71
C GLU A 328 9.22 19.12 9.48
N LEU A 329 8.39 19.18 10.52
CA LEU A 329 6.96 18.98 10.38
C LEU A 329 6.29 20.34 10.22
N VAL A 330 5.97 20.71 8.99
CA VAL A 330 5.29 21.96 8.67
C VAL A 330 3.80 21.83 8.99
N ASP A 331 3.27 22.78 9.76
CA ASP A 331 1.86 22.87 10.06
C ASP A 331 1.03 22.95 8.78
N GLY A 332 -0.02 22.13 8.72
CA GLY A 332 -0.78 21.95 7.50
C GLY A 332 -1.51 23.19 7.04
N GLN A 333 -1.81 24.13 7.96
CA GLN A 333 -2.55 25.37 7.71
C GLN A 333 -1.67 26.61 7.60
N HIS A 334 -0.74 26.80 8.53
CA HIS A 334 0.04 28.03 8.67
C HIS A 334 1.36 27.97 7.89
N LEU A 335 1.71 26.82 7.30
CA LEU A 335 2.96 26.58 6.58
C LEU A 335 4.22 26.96 7.38
N ALA A 336 4.12 26.93 8.71
CA ALA A 336 5.20 27.18 9.68
C ALA A 336 5.65 25.86 10.32
N PRO A 337 6.93 25.68 10.69
CA PRO A 337 7.38 24.47 11.37
C PRO A 337 6.71 24.32 12.74
N THR A 338 6.05 23.17 12.95
CA THR A 338 5.55 22.70 14.26
C THR A 338 6.71 22.25 15.15
N TRP A 339 7.66 21.53 14.54
CA TRP A 339 8.98 21.23 15.08
C TRP A 339 9.99 21.17 13.92
N MET A 340 11.27 21.31 14.25
CA MET A 340 12.39 21.29 13.32
C MET A 340 13.55 20.55 13.98
N GLU A 341 14.05 19.51 13.33
CA GLU A 341 15.23 18.75 13.74
C GLU A 341 16.38 19.00 12.76
N CYS A 342 17.52 19.42 13.30
CA CYS A 342 18.75 19.77 12.58
C CYS A 342 19.91 18.83 12.94
N GLN A 343 19.74 17.97 13.95
CA GLN A 343 20.74 16.99 14.37
C GLN A 343 20.51 15.65 13.64
N GLY A 344 21.58 14.87 13.48
CA GLY A 344 21.53 13.57 12.81
C GLY A 344 21.57 13.62 11.27
N LEU A 345 20.89 14.58 10.61
CA LEU A 345 20.95 14.73 9.15
C LEU A 345 22.33 15.23 8.69
N ARG A 346 23.06 14.39 7.95
CA ARG A 346 24.31 14.80 7.30
C ARG A 346 24.01 15.38 5.90
N PRO A 347 24.67 16.49 5.49
CA PRO A 347 24.49 17.02 4.16
C PRO A 347 24.97 16.02 3.09
N PRO A 348 24.29 15.95 1.93
CA PRO A 348 24.65 15.01 0.86
C PRO A 348 26.09 15.25 0.39
N GLN A 349 26.94 14.22 0.47
CA GLN A 349 28.35 14.39 0.13
C GLN A 349 28.55 14.63 -1.38
N LEU A 350 29.15 15.76 -1.72
CA LEU A 350 29.42 16.28 -3.07
C LEU A 350 30.37 15.43 -3.95
N ARG A 351 30.58 14.14 -3.64
CA ARG A 351 31.57 13.28 -4.31
C ARG A 351 31.05 11.87 -4.62
N GLY A 352 29.98 11.82 -5.45
CA GLY A 352 29.67 10.63 -6.27
C GLY A 352 29.36 9.33 -5.51
N THR A 353 28.81 9.42 -4.30
CA THR A 353 28.40 8.26 -3.51
C THR A 353 27.11 8.63 -2.79
N PHE A 354 26.01 7.95 -3.08
CA PHE A 354 24.72 8.26 -2.49
C PHE A 354 24.61 7.55 -1.14
N SER A 355 24.35 8.31 -0.08
CA SER A 355 24.08 7.79 1.26
C SER A 355 22.59 7.83 1.54
N LEU A 356 21.97 6.68 1.81
CA LEU A 356 20.62 6.59 2.36
C LEU A 356 20.71 6.64 3.88
N GLN A 357 20.01 7.59 4.48
CA GLN A 357 19.76 7.66 5.91
C GLN A 357 18.31 7.24 6.16
N VAL A 358 18.09 6.07 6.76
CA VAL A 358 16.74 5.62 7.17
C VAL A 358 16.55 6.01 8.63
N MET A 359 15.48 6.74 8.94
CA MET A 359 15.18 7.22 10.28
C MET A 359 13.75 6.89 10.69
N ILE A 360 13.53 6.73 11.99
CA ILE A 360 12.19 6.68 12.59
C ILE A 360 12.09 7.83 13.60
N VAL A 361 11.15 8.71 13.35
CA VAL A 361 11.02 10.02 14.01
C VAL A 361 9.67 10.11 14.72
N GLU A 362 9.66 10.56 15.97
CA GLU A 362 8.42 10.75 16.72
C GLU A 362 7.68 12.01 16.23
N SER A 363 6.54 11.81 15.57
CA SER A 363 5.75 12.88 14.93
C SER A 363 5.34 14.05 15.85
N ARG A 364 5.40 13.90 17.18
CA ARG A 364 5.01 14.96 18.14
C ARG A 364 6.16 15.90 18.51
N SER A 365 7.35 15.35 18.74
CA SER A 365 8.54 16.09 19.21
C SER A 365 9.55 16.38 18.12
N GLY A 366 9.63 15.52 17.10
CA GLY A 366 10.73 15.51 16.13
C GLY A 366 11.89 14.59 16.51
N ASP A 367 11.85 13.93 17.68
CA ASP A 367 12.96 13.11 18.14
C ASP A 367 13.24 11.93 17.20
N ILE A 368 14.48 11.78 16.76
CA ILE A 368 14.96 10.58 16.08
C ILE A 368 15.06 9.45 17.11
N LYS A 369 14.16 8.46 17.03
CA LYS A 369 14.15 7.29 17.93
C LYS A 369 15.01 6.14 17.41
N TRP A 370 15.33 6.14 16.12
CA TRP A 370 16.18 5.14 15.46
C TRP A 370 16.71 5.70 14.14
N GLN A 371 17.95 5.32 13.79
CA GLN A 371 18.61 5.68 12.53
C GLN A 371 19.55 4.54 12.08
N VAL A 372 19.65 4.34 10.77
CA VAL A 372 20.77 3.62 10.13
C VAL A 372 21.26 4.37 8.89
N GLU A 373 22.56 4.32 8.64
CA GLU A 373 23.19 4.79 7.41
C GLU A 373 23.47 3.60 6.48
N LEU A 374 23.18 3.75 5.20
CA LEU A 374 23.42 2.78 4.14
C LEU A 374 24.07 3.47 2.93
N SER A 375 25.03 2.80 2.30
CA SER A 375 25.50 3.19 0.98
C SER A 375 24.52 2.77 -0.10
N GLN A 376 24.47 3.53 -1.19
CA GLN A 376 23.62 3.26 -2.35
C GLN A 376 24.34 3.55 -3.68
N GLY A 377 24.07 2.70 -4.67
CA GLY A 377 24.21 3.08 -6.07
C GLY A 377 23.14 4.09 -6.48
N ALA A 378 23.28 4.69 -7.67
CA ALA A 378 22.43 5.80 -8.13
C ALA A 378 20.91 5.51 -8.22
N TRP A 379 20.49 4.25 -8.10
CA TRP A 379 19.10 3.82 -8.27
C TRP A 379 18.72 2.74 -7.25
N THR A 380 17.97 3.14 -6.23
CA THR A 380 17.26 2.20 -5.34
C THR A 380 15.75 2.37 -5.48
N PRO A 381 14.96 1.30 -5.32
CA PRO A 381 13.51 1.40 -5.34
C PRO A 381 12.98 2.08 -4.07
N ARG A 382 11.70 2.44 -4.07
CA ARG A 382 11.03 2.94 -2.86
C ARG A 382 11.04 1.87 -1.75
N PRO A 383 11.16 2.27 -0.47
CA PRO A 383 10.98 1.35 0.65
C PRO A 383 9.50 0.94 0.76
N ALA A 384 9.26 -0.30 1.20
CA ALA A 384 7.92 -0.80 1.48
C ALA A 384 7.66 -0.90 2.99
N SER A 385 6.38 -0.90 3.39
CA SER A 385 6.00 -1.05 4.80
C SER A 385 4.81 -1.99 4.97
N LEU A 386 4.90 -2.90 5.94
CA LEU A 386 3.90 -3.93 6.23
C LEU A 386 3.39 -3.78 7.65
N ALA A 387 2.09 -3.48 7.80
CA ALA A 387 1.47 -3.32 9.12
C ALA A 387 1.47 -4.65 9.91
N THR A 388 1.98 -4.60 11.15
CA THR A 388 2.06 -5.74 12.07
C THR A 388 0.92 -5.71 13.09
N THR A 389 0.65 -6.87 13.69
CA THR A 389 -0.43 -7.05 14.67
C THR A 389 -0.16 -6.42 16.04
N ASP A 390 1.07 -6.06 16.36
CA ASP A 390 1.45 -5.26 17.54
C ASP A 390 1.28 -3.74 17.32
N HIS A 391 0.46 -3.38 16.34
CA HIS A 391 0.10 -2.01 15.94
C HIS A 391 1.24 -1.18 15.34
N ARG A 392 2.39 -1.79 15.05
CA ARG A 392 3.55 -1.17 14.37
C ARG A 392 3.53 -1.47 12.86
N SER A 393 4.64 -1.12 12.20
CA SER A 393 4.94 -1.55 10.84
C SER A 393 6.34 -2.16 10.80
N ALA A 394 6.51 -3.22 10.01
CA ALA A 394 7.81 -3.68 9.54
C ALA A 394 8.20 -2.91 8.27
N PHE A 395 9.47 -2.57 8.14
CA PHE A 395 9.99 -1.73 7.05
C PHE A 395 10.99 -2.54 6.21
N LEU A 396 10.88 -2.41 4.89
CA LEU A 396 11.71 -3.11 3.92
C LEU A 396 12.39 -2.11 3.00
N PHE A 397 13.72 -2.17 2.88
CA PHE A 397 14.51 -1.21 2.09
C PHE A 397 15.79 -1.83 1.53
N TRP A 398 16.27 -1.27 0.42
CA TRP A 398 17.45 -1.75 -0.31
C TRP A 398 18.65 -0.81 -0.14
N GLY A 399 19.85 -1.37 0.01
CA GLY A 399 21.12 -0.64 0.07
C GLY A 399 22.31 -1.55 0.41
N THR A 400 23.42 -0.97 0.83
CA THR A 400 24.58 -1.71 1.37
C THR A 400 24.98 -1.17 2.74
N TYR A 401 25.11 -2.06 3.73
CA TYR A 401 25.50 -1.73 5.10
C TYR A 401 27.00 -1.97 5.28
N GLU A 402 27.75 -0.93 5.67
CA GLU A 402 29.23 -0.98 5.68
C GLU A 402 29.86 -1.48 7.00
N GLY A 403 29.04 -1.83 8.01
CA GLY A 403 29.50 -2.03 9.39
C GLY A 403 30.50 -3.17 9.67
N ASP A 404 30.71 -4.09 8.73
CA ASP A 404 31.62 -5.24 8.92
C ASP A 404 33.05 -4.99 8.39
N THR A 405 33.32 -3.93 7.61
CA THR A 405 34.60 -3.79 6.90
C THR A 405 35.72 -3.18 7.75
N ASN A 406 36.36 -4.01 8.58
CA ASN A 406 37.64 -3.73 9.26
C ASN A 406 38.85 -3.62 8.30
N GLY A 407 38.66 -3.09 7.08
CA GLY A 407 39.68 -3.04 6.05
C GLY A 407 39.53 -1.85 5.10
N THR A 408 40.67 -1.27 4.71
CA THR A 408 40.77 -0.21 3.71
C THR A 408 40.55 -0.74 2.29
N VAL A 409 39.35 -1.24 2.02
CA VAL A 409 38.89 -1.67 0.69
C VAL A 409 38.82 -0.45 -0.26
N SER A 410 39.11 -0.62 -1.56
CA SER A 410 39.02 0.49 -2.54
C SER A 410 37.60 1.07 -2.64
N ARG A 411 37.51 2.35 -3.00
CA ARG A 411 36.26 3.07 -3.25
C ARG A 411 35.50 2.50 -4.45
N GLU A 412 36.21 1.97 -5.44
CA GLU A 412 35.61 1.38 -6.66
C GLU A 412 34.87 0.08 -6.37
N TRP A 413 35.40 -0.76 -5.49
CA TRP A 413 34.75 -2.02 -5.09
C TRP A 413 33.41 -1.80 -4.38
N ARG A 414 33.27 -0.73 -3.58
CA ARG A 414 32.00 -0.40 -2.91
C ARG A 414 30.86 -0.11 -3.88
N ALA A 415 31.16 0.43 -5.07
CA ALA A 415 30.18 0.63 -6.13
C ALA A 415 29.81 -0.67 -6.88
N SER A 416 30.60 -1.74 -6.69
CA SER A 416 30.37 -3.07 -7.25
C SER A 416 29.66 -4.02 -6.27
N CYS A 417 29.33 -3.58 -5.06
CA CYS A 417 28.57 -4.39 -4.11
C CYS A 417 27.08 -4.39 -4.48
N ASN A 418 26.55 -5.57 -4.82
CA ASN A 418 25.12 -5.80 -5.04
C ASN A 418 24.28 -5.21 -3.89
N PRO A 419 23.15 -4.53 -4.14
CA PRO A 419 22.26 -4.08 -3.08
C PRO A 419 21.61 -5.28 -2.38
N HIS A 420 21.51 -5.19 -1.05
CA HIS A 420 20.82 -6.14 -0.18
C HIS A 420 19.47 -5.57 0.27
N LEU A 421 18.48 -6.45 0.38
CA LEU A 421 17.18 -6.17 0.98
C LEU A 421 17.24 -6.39 2.49
N TYR A 422 17.01 -5.32 3.24
CA TYR A 422 16.91 -5.37 4.69
C TYR A 422 15.46 -5.35 5.18
N LEU A 423 15.23 -5.99 6.33
CA LEU A 423 13.97 -5.95 7.08
C LEU A 423 14.23 -5.42 8.49
N PHE A 424 13.55 -4.33 8.85
CA PHE A 424 13.57 -3.73 10.18
C PHE A 424 12.20 -3.82 10.86
N HIS A 425 12.17 -3.94 12.19
CA HIS A 425 10.94 -3.84 12.97
C HIS A 425 11.16 -3.15 14.34
N PRO A 426 10.38 -2.11 14.72
CA PRO A 426 10.64 -1.32 15.93
C PRO A 426 10.48 -2.07 17.27
N SER A 427 10.10 -3.35 17.29
CA SER A 427 10.15 -4.17 18.51
C SER A 427 11.56 -4.71 18.83
N LEU A 428 12.49 -4.60 17.89
CA LEU A 428 13.90 -5.02 17.97
C LEU A 428 14.79 -3.89 17.43
N PRO A 429 14.87 -2.72 18.10
CA PRO A 429 15.52 -1.52 17.55
C PRO A 429 17.02 -1.71 17.26
N ASN A 430 17.71 -2.60 17.98
CA ASN A 430 19.14 -2.84 17.81
C ASN A 430 19.44 -3.91 16.74
N VAL A 431 18.46 -4.31 15.92
CA VAL A 431 18.56 -5.40 14.96
C VAL A 431 18.11 -4.97 13.57
N LEU A 432 18.89 -5.35 12.56
CA LEU A 432 18.52 -5.31 11.16
C LEU A 432 18.68 -6.72 10.57
N LEU A 433 17.68 -7.23 9.84
CA LEU A 433 17.83 -8.48 9.10
C LEU A 433 18.27 -8.20 7.67
N ASP A 434 19.37 -8.81 7.26
CA ASP A 434 19.91 -8.82 5.89
C ASP A 434 19.41 -10.09 5.18
N MET A 435 18.55 -9.96 4.17
CA MET A 435 17.78 -11.10 3.62
C MET A 435 18.27 -11.58 2.25
N SER A 436 18.20 -10.74 1.21
CA SER A 436 18.51 -11.15 -0.16
C SER A 436 19.22 -10.05 -0.94
N SER A 437 20.33 -10.38 -1.61
CA SER A 437 20.97 -9.50 -2.58
C SER A 437 20.35 -9.62 -3.98
N SER A 438 20.54 -8.61 -4.82
CA SER A 438 20.21 -8.66 -6.26
C SER A 438 21.43 -8.27 -7.10
N THR A 439 21.76 -9.08 -8.10
CA THR A 439 22.78 -8.74 -9.13
C THR A 439 22.22 -7.79 -10.18
N GLU A 440 20.92 -7.91 -10.47
CA GLU A 440 20.25 -7.16 -11.52
C GLU A 440 19.77 -5.80 -11.03
N PRO A 441 19.72 -4.77 -11.90
CA PRO A 441 19.18 -3.48 -11.54
C PRO A 441 17.69 -3.59 -11.18
N ILE A 442 17.34 -3.15 -9.97
CA ILE A 442 15.97 -3.18 -9.48
C ILE A 442 15.22 -1.99 -10.06
N ALA A 443 14.13 -2.24 -10.78
CA ALA A 443 13.27 -1.21 -11.37
C ALA A 443 12.12 -0.81 -10.42
N ALA A 444 11.47 -1.79 -9.79
CA ALA A 444 10.45 -1.57 -8.78
C ALA A 444 10.45 -2.67 -7.71
N PHE A 445 9.91 -2.34 -6.55
CA PHE A 445 9.79 -3.21 -5.39
C PHE A 445 8.56 -2.77 -4.59
N GLU A 446 7.78 -3.73 -4.07
CA GLU A 446 6.63 -3.46 -3.21
C GLU A 446 6.45 -4.60 -2.18
N GLY A 447 5.98 -4.28 -0.97
CA GLY A 447 5.78 -5.22 0.13
C GLY A 447 4.30 -5.29 0.51
N VAL A 448 3.65 -6.43 0.25
CA VAL A 448 2.19 -6.53 0.30
C VAL A 448 1.67 -7.82 0.92
N LEU A 449 0.46 -7.73 1.49
CA LEU A 449 -0.28 -8.88 2.00
C LEU A 449 -1.18 -9.44 0.91
N PHE A 450 -0.62 -10.34 0.10
CA PHE A 450 -1.34 -11.06 -0.97
C PHE A 450 -2.64 -11.66 -0.46
N GLU A 451 -2.63 -12.27 0.73
CA GLU A 451 -3.85 -12.69 1.41
C GLU A 451 -4.04 -11.91 2.71
N ARG A 452 -5.27 -11.40 2.92
CA ARG A 452 -5.67 -10.67 4.13
C ARG A 452 -5.23 -11.39 5.41
N SER A 453 -4.22 -10.81 6.08
CA SER A 453 -3.63 -11.28 7.35
C SER A 453 -2.98 -12.67 7.35
N ARG A 454 -2.57 -13.22 6.19
CA ARG A 454 -1.88 -14.53 6.12
C ARG A 454 -0.49 -14.48 5.49
N HIS A 455 -0.36 -13.92 4.29
CA HIS A 455 0.86 -14.04 3.49
C HIS A 455 1.49 -12.68 3.20
N ALA A 456 2.46 -12.31 4.05
CA ALA A 456 3.42 -11.26 3.76
C ALA A 456 4.43 -11.76 2.73
N CYS A 457 4.42 -11.10 1.58
CA CYS A 457 5.35 -11.29 0.49
C CYS A 457 5.89 -9.92 0.07
N TYR A 458 6.94 -9.94 -0.74
CA TYR A 458 7.33 -8.79 -1.54
C TYR A 458 7.32 -9.16 -3.03
N VAL A 459 7.13 -8.14 -3.85
CA VAL A 459 7.26 -8.20 -5.30
C VAL A 459 8.54 -7.47 -5.68
N LEU A 460 9.32 -8.08 -6.57
CA LEU A 460 10.57 -7.55 -7.07
C LEU A 460 10.57 -7.59 -8.61
N LEU A 461 10.82 -6.45 -9.22
CA LEU A 461 10.88 -6.25 -10.66
C LEU A 461 12.29 -5.77 -11.05
N THR A 462 13.04 -6.63 -11.73
CA THR A 462 14.47 -6.44 -12.08
C THR A 462 14.70 -6.49 -13.58
N GLY A 463 15.78 -5.85 -14.04
CA GLY A 463 16.25 -5.87 -15.43
C GLY A 463 16.35 -4.48 -16.06
N PRO A 464 16.69 -4.38 -17.36
CA PRO A 464 16.90 -3.09 -18.03
C PRO A 464 15.65 -2.22 -18.01
N ARG A 465 15.84 -0.92 -17.74
CA ARG A 465 14.76 0.08 -17.74
C ARG A 465 14.56 0.67 -19.15
N VAL A 466 13.36 1.16 -19.43
CA VAL A 466 13.08 1.89 -20.69
C VAL A 466 14.04 3.07 -20.85
N GLY A 467 14.73 3.13 -21.99
CA GLY A 467 15.85 4.04 -22.26
C GLY A 467 17.21 3.34 -22.32
N SER A 468 17.34 2.16 -21.71
CA SER A 468 18.46 1.22 -21.95
C SER A 468 18.16 0.31 -23.15
N ALA A 469 19.17 -0.45 -23.58
CA ALA A 469 18.97 -1.56 -24.53
C ALA A 469 17.99 -2.60 -23.94
N PRO A 470 17.07 -3.19 -24.74
CA PRO A 470 16.22 -4.29 -24.28
C PRO A 470 17.03 -5.51 -23.88
N GLY A 471 16.50 -6.29 -22.94
CA GLY A 471 17.12 -7.52 -22.43
C GLY A 471 16.07 -8.39 -21.75
N SER A 472 16.47 -9.15 -20.73
CA SER A 472 15.55 -9.95 -19.92
C SER A 472 15.11 -9.16 -18.69
N ILE A 473 13.81 -8.99 -18.49
CA ILE A 473 13.23 -8.45 -17.24
C ILE A 473 12.52 -9.57 -16.48
N VAL A 474 12.62 -9.55 -15.15
CA VAL A 474 12.03 -10.57 -14.27
C VAL A 474 11.12 -9.90 -13.25
N LEU A 475 9.85 -10.31 -13.26
CA LEU A 475 8.88 -10.02 -12.22
C LEU A 475 8.81 -11.24 -11.28
N SER A 476 8.97 -11.03 -9.98
CA SER A 476 8.94 -12.13 -9.00
C SER A 476 8.18 -11.77 -7.73
N LYS A 477 7.49 -12.76 -7.16
CA LYS A 477 6.90 -12.73 -5.82
C LYS A 477 7.75 -13.62 -4.92
N ARG A 478 8.10 -13.17 -3.72
CA ARG A 478 8.77 -13.98 -2.68
C ARG A 478 8.08 -13.84 -1.33
N LYS A 479 7.96 -14.92 -0.58
CA LYS A 479 7.36 -14.93 0.76
C LYS A 479 8.37 -14.50 1.82
N LEU A 480 8.10 -13.36 2.46
CA LEU A 480 9.00 -12.69 3.40
C LEU A 480 9.52 -13.61 4.51
N LYS A 481 8.66 -14.50 5.04
CA LYS A 481 9.04 -15.43 6.11
C LYS A 481 9.98 -16.55 5.67
N GLU A 482 10.17 -16.80 4.38
CA GLU A 482 11.09 -17.83 3.90
C GLU A 482 12.49 -17.26 3.77
N ASP A 483 12.58 -15.99 3.33
CA ASP A 483 13.84 -15.25 3.28
C ASP A 483 14.36 -14.87 4.69
N VAL A 484 13.47 -14.67 5.67
CA VAL A 484 13.87 -14.54 7.10
C VAL A 484 14.60 -15.78 7.62
N VAL A 485 14.33 -16.99 7.12
CA VAL A 485 15.04 -18.20 7.58
C VAL A 485 16.52 -18.16 7.19
N GLY A 486 16.81 -17.73 5.95
CA GLY A 486 18.18 -17.58 5.44
C GLY A 486 18.87 -16.26 5.82
N SER A 487 18.14 -15.31 6.40
CA SER A 487 18.66 -13.96 6.67
C SER A 487 19.85 -13.95 7.65
N ARG A 488 20.77 -13.00 7.46
CA ARG A 488 21.84 -12.68 8.41
C ARG A 488 21.35 -11.63 9.42
N VAL A 489 21.75 -11.78 10.68
CA VAL A 489 21.36 -10.84 11.75
C VAL A 489 22.47 -9.80 11.92
N ILE A 490 22.15 -8.54 11.64
CA ILE A 490 23.06 -7.40 11.86
C ILE A 490 22.67 -6.74 13.18
N TRP A 491 23.64 -6.65 14.09
CA TRP A 491 23.50 -5.98 15.37
C TRP A 491 23.95 -4.52 15.24
N LEU A 492 23.05 -3.59 15.59
CA LEU A 492 23.29 -2.15 15.56
C LEU A 492 23.87 -1.63 16.89
N SER A 493 23.94 -2.49 17.91
CA SER A 493 24.63 -2.24 19.19
C SER A 493 25.87 -3.12 19.32
N SER A 494 26.91 -2.61 20.00
CA SER A 494 28.17 -3.32 20.28
C SER A 494 28.02 -4.59 21.13
N LEU A 495 26.87 -4.77 21.78
CA LEU A 495 26.45 -6.00 22.42
C LEU A 495 25.33 -6.64 21.61
N ALA A 496 25.45 -7.95 21.36
CA ALA A 496 24.35 -8.79 20.92
C ALA A 496 23.59 -9.31 22.17
N PRO A 497 22.38 -8.80 22.48
CA PRO A 497 21.64 -9.20 23.69
C PRO A 497 21.00 -10.59 23.60
N ASP A 498 21.04 -11.25 22.45
CA ASP A 498 20.30 -12.48 22.17
C ASP A 498 21.01 -13.28 21.04
N THR A 499 20.59 -14.52 20.83
CA THR A 499 21.07 -15.37 19.73
C THR A 499 20.41 -15.00 18.41
N GLU A 500 21.14 -15.15 17.29
CA GLU A 500 20.56 -14.91 15.97
C GLU A 500 19.33 -15.80 15.69
N GLN A 501 19.31 -17.04 16.19
CA GLN A 501 18.18 -17.94 16.00
C GLN A 501 16.93 -17.41 16.71
N HIS A 502 17.03 -16.95 17.96
CA HIS A 502 15.88 -16.39 18.67
C HIS A 502 15.36 -15.12 17.97
N VAL A 503 16.25 -14.29 17.43
CA VAL A 503 15.89 -13.15 16.58
C VAL A 503 15.10 -13.61 15.35
N ARG A 504 15.64 -14.54 14.55
CA ARG A 504 14.95 -15.11 13.36
C ARG A 504 13.58 -15.69 13.76
N GLU A 505 13.51 -16.47 14.84
CA GLU A 505 12.25 -17.01 15.37
C GLU A 505 11.26 -15.91 15.75
N ARG A 506 11.70 -14.81 16.36
CA ARG A 506 10.84 -13.68 16.70
C ARG A 506 10.26 -12.99 15.47
N PHE A 507 11.05 -12.81 14.40
CA PHE A 507 10.55 -12.35 13.09
C PHE A 507 9.61 -13.38 12.43
N LEU A 508 9.90 -14.67 12.50
CA LEU A 508 9.03 -15.74 11.98
C LEU A 508 7.70 -15.85 12.74
N ARG A 509 7.67 -15.52 14.04
CA ARG A 509 6.47 -15.49 14.88
C ARG A 509 5.59 -14.25 14.64
N MET A 510 6.13 -13.15 14.09
CA MET A 510 5.34 -11.94 13.79
C MET A 510 4.14 -12.23 12.88
N ARG A 511 3.01 -11.58 13.16
CA ARG A 511 1.80 -11.64 12.33
C ARG A 511 1.51 -10.27 11.75
N TYR A 512 1.09 -10.26 10.49
CA TYR A 512 0.78 -9.06 9.72
C TYR A 512 -0.73 -8.88 9.60
N ARG A 513 -1.20 -7.64 9.46
CA ARG A 513 -2.61 -7.27 9.28
C ARG A 513 -2.74 -6.40 8.04
N SER A 514 -3.83 -6.53 7.28
CA SER A 514 -4.12 -5.46 6.32
C SER A 514 -4.50 -4.21 7.10
N LEU A 515 -4.13 -3.05 6.56
CA LEU A 515 -4.84 -1.83 6.87
C LEU A 515 -6.28 -1.98 6.32
N ARG A 516 -7.23 -1.30 6.96
CA ARG A 516 -8.63 -1.20 6.54
C ARG A 516 -8.95 0.27 6.32
#